data_AF-A0A6N7I8G4-F1
#
_entry.id   AF-A0A6N7I8G4-F1
#
_cell.length_a   1.000
_cell.length_b   1.000
_cell.length_c   1.000
_cell.angle_alpha   90.00
_cell.angle_beta   90.00
_cell.angle_gamma   90.00
#
_symmetry.space_group_name_H-M   'P 1'
#
loop_
_entity.id
_entity.type
_entity.pdbx_description
1 polymer ?
#
loop_
_entity_poly.entity_id
_entity_poly.type
_entity_poly.pdbx_seq_one_letter_code
_entity_poly.pdbx_strand_id
1 'polypeptide(L)'
;MSGQLGEPVGEVAAYRPDWVVWWGKLTGSYWAMPNWPGAPREMVEAPDVAILDERMTEVEDRYPRRSEVTWRGQMQAPAEIRVRR
;
A
#
# COMPACT_ATOMS: atom_id res chain seq x y z
N MET A 1 33.37 -0.05 -6.57
CA MET A 1 32.62 0.86 -5.67
C MET A 1 31.25 0.24 -5.46
N SER A 2 31.00 -0.34 -4.29
CA SER A 2 29.74 -1.02 -3.99
C SER A 2 28.80 -0.03 -3.32
N GLY A 3 27.66 0.26 -3.96
CA GLY A 3 26.62 1.12 -3.41
C GLY A 3 25.97 0.45 -2.21
N GLN A 4 26.38 0.87 -1.02
CA GLN A 4 25.81 0.40 0.24
C GLN A 4 24.44 1.07 0.44
N LEU A 5 23.40 0.39 -0.06
CA LEU A 5 22.01 0.67 0.29
C LEU A 5 21.94 0.84 1.80
N GLY A 6 21.46 2.00 2.25
CA GLY A 6 21.36 2.30 3.67
C GLY A 6 20.57 1.21 4.39
N GLU A 7 21.03 0.84 5.58
CA GLU A 7 20.28 0.04 6.54
C GLU A 7 18.79 0.45 6.53
N PRO A 8 17.84 -0.50 6.57
CA PRO A 8 16.44 -0.15 6.66
C PRO A 8 16.26 0.74 7.89
N VAL A 9 15.75 1.96 7.69
CA VAL A 9 15.26 2.78 8.79
C VAL A 9 14.00 2.05 9.29
N GLY A 10 14.23 1.11 10.21
CA GLY A 10 13.39 -0.05 10.47
C GLY A 10 12.06 0.20 11.17
N GLU A 11 11.67 1.46 11.37
CA GLU A 11 10.43 1.78 12.08
C GLU A 11 9.25 1.94 11.12
N VAL A 12 9.36 2.69 10.01
CA VAL A 12 8.19 2.95 9.12
C VAL A 12 7.87 1.77 8.20
N ALA A 13 8.90 1.13 7.63
CA ALA A 13 8.71 0.02 6.69
C ALA A 13 8.10 -1.23 7.38
N ALA A 14 8.22 -1.35 8.71
CA ALA A 14 7.69 -2.47 9.47
C ALA A 14 6.16 -2.41 9.64
N TYR A 15 5.56 -1.21 9.70
CA TYR A 15 4.14 -1.05 10.04
C TYR A 15 3.21 -0.83 8.84
N ARG A 16 3.74 -0.57 7.64
CA ARG A 16 2.93 -0.35 6.42
C ARG A 16 3.40 -1.24 5.25
N PRO A 17 3.00 -2.53 5.22
CA PRO A 17 3.50 -3.50 4.22
C PRO A 17 3.08 -3.18 2.78
N ASP A 18 2.03 -2.38 2.60
CA ASP A 18 1.54 -1.95 1.29
C ASP A 18 2.29 -0.73 0.74
N TRP A 19 3.40 -0.34 1.37
CA TRP A 19 4.24 0.76 0.94
C TRP A 19 5.70 0.33 0.82
N VAL A 20 6.38 0.87 -0.18
CA VAL A 20 7.85 0.82 -0.22
C VAL A 20 8.38 2.14 0.28
N VAL A 21 9.26 2.09 1.28
CA VAL A 21 9.82 3.27 1.95
C VAL A 21 11.34 3.25 1.84
N TRP A 22 11.94 4.41 1.55
CA TRP A 22 13.37 4.59 1.39
C TRP A 22 13.84 5.83 2.15
N TRP A 23 15.11 5.85 2.56
CA TRP A 23 15.78 7.04 3.08
C TRP A 23 16.85 7.52 2.09
N GLY A 24 16.69 8.73 1.59
CA GLY A 24 17.66 9.39 0.71
C GLY A 24 18.81 9.97 1.52
N LYS A 25 19.94 9.26 1.60
CA LYS A 25 21.14 9.76 2.32
C LYS A 25 21.64 11.12 1.81
N LEU A 26 21.48 11.40 0.51
CA LEU A 26 21.92 12.65 -0.11
C LEU A 26 20.94 13.80 0.11
N THR A 27 19.63 13.51 0.10
CA THR A 27 18.57 14.52 0.27
C THR A 27 18.23 14.77 1.73
N GLY A 28 18.51 13.80 2.60
CA GLY A 28 18.08 13.84 4.00
C GLY A 28 16.56 13.73 4.13
N SER A 29 15.90 12.99 3.24
CA SER A 29 14.44 12.81 3.23
C SER A 29 14.03 11.35 3.14
N TYR A 30 12.89 11.02 3.75
CA TYR A 30 12.17 9.78 3.52
C TYR A 30 11.30 9.88 2.29
N TRP A 31 11.33 8.84 1.47
CA TRP A 31 10.50 8.70 0.28
C TRP A 31 9.62 7.46 0.45
N ALA A 32 8.36 7.54 0.04
CA ALA A 32 7.46 6.39 0.06
C ALA A 32 6.63 6.32 -1.22
N MET A 33 6.40 5.10 -1.70
CA MET A 33 5.53 4.84 -2.85
C MET A 33 4.56 3.70 -2.50
N PRO A 34 3.27 3.83 -2.84
CA PRO A 34 2.29 2.79 -2.55
C PRO A 34 2.50 1.58 -3.46
N ASN A 35 2.25 0.39 -2.92
CA ASN A 35 2.57 -0.91 -3.54
C ASN A 35 1.40 -1.90 -3.44
N TRP A 36 0.18 -1.43 -3.69
CA TRP A 36 -1.00 -2.29 -3.84
C TRP A 36 -1.53 -2.28 -5.28
N PRO A 37 -2.30 -3.30 -5.71
CA PRO A 37 -2.91 -3.32 -7.03
C PRO A 37 -3.81 -2.10 -7.27
N GLY A 38 -3.49 -1.33 -8.32
CA GLY A 38 -4.26 -0.13 -8.69
C GLY A 38 -3.96 1.11 -7.85
N ALA A 39 -2.90 1.08 -7.01
CA ALA A 39 -2.38 2.27 -6.34
C ALA A 39 -1.97 3.37 -7.34
N PRO A 40 -2.02 4.65 -6.93
CA PRO A 40 -1.45 5.72 -7.74
C PRO A 40 0.07 5.53 -7.84
N ARG A 41 0.68 6.03 -8.93
CA ARG A 41 2.16 6.11 -9.05
C ARG A 41 2.69 7.39 -8.43
N GLU A 42 2.14 7.78 -7.29
CA GLU A 42 2.51 8.98 -6.56
C GLU A 42 3.59 8.63 -5.53
N MET A 43 4.72 9.34 -5.59
CA MET A 43 5.79 9.21 -4.60
C MET A 43 5.69 10.40 -3.64
N VAL A 44 5.60 10.11 -2.35
CA VAL A 44 5.61 11.13 -1.30
C VAL A 44 7.02 11.24 -0.71
N GLU A 45 7.42 12.46 -0.40
CA GLU A 45 8.71 12.77 0.24
C GLU A 45 8.45 13.55 1.54
N ALA A 46 9.22 13.30 2.59
CA ALA A 46 9.16 14.06 3.84
C ALA A 46 10.50 14.06 4.58
N PRO A 47 10.83 15.11 5.34
CA PRO A 47 12.09 15.18 6.10
C PRO A 47 12.10 14.28 7.35
N ASP A 48 10.94 13.88 7.85
CA ASP A 48 10.79 13.01 9.01
C ASP A 48 9.64 11.99 8.82
N VAL A 49 9.64 11.00 9.71
CA VAL A 49 8.74 9.86 9.69
C VAL A 49 7.28 10.24 9.94
N ALA A 50 7.01 11.18 10.85
CA ALA A 50 5.65 11.55 11.20
C ALA A 50 4.96 12.25 10.02
N ILE A 51 5.66 13.18 9.37
CA ILE A 51 5.17 13.84 8.16
C ILE A 51 4.99 12.84 7.01
N LEU A 52 5.89 11.85 6.88
CA LEU A 52 5.74 10.80 5.88
C LEU A 52 4.46 9.98 6.12
N ASP A 53 4.21 9.58 7.36
CA ASP A 53 3.04 8.78 7.75
C ASP A 53 1.72 9.53 7.51
N GLU A 54 1.68 10.83 7.80
CA GLU A 54 0.54 11.70 7.48
C GLU A 54 0.27 11.72 5.97
N ARG A 55 1.31 11.98 5.15
CA ARG A 55 1.18 12.01 3.68
C ARG A 55 0.76 10.66 3.10
N MET A 56 1.27 9.56 3.64
CA MET A 56 0.86 8.21 3.23
C MET A 56 -0.63 7.97 3.54
N THR A 57 -1.11 8.46 4.69
CA THR A 57 -2.52 8.38 5.08
C THR A 57 -3.40 9.19 4.14
N GLU A 58 -3.00 10.41 3.75
CA GLU A 58 -3.73 11.21 2.76
C GLU A 58 -3.85 10.51 1.40
N VAL A 59 -2.81 9.79 0.97
CA VAL A 59 -2.85 8.97 -0.26
C VAL A 59 -3.82 7.80 -0.11
N GLU A 60 -3.83 7.13 1.03
CA GLU A 60 -4.76 6.02 1.30
C GLU A 60 -6.22 6.48 1.32
N ASP A 61 -6.51 7.65 1.92
CA ASP A 61 -7.84 8.24 1.95
C ASP A 61 -8.33 8.62 0.54
N ARG A 62 -7.41 9.13 -0.30
CA ARG A 62 -7.73 9.51 -1.69
C ARG A 62 -7.88 8.28 -2.60
N TYR A 63 -7.10 7.24 -2.34
CA TYR A 63 -7.04 6.02 -3.14
C TYR A 63 -7.27 4.80 -2.26
N PRO A 64 -8.53 4.54 -1.89
CA PRO A 64 -8.84 3.43 -1.00
C PRO A 64 -8.33 2.13 -1.61
N ARG A 65 -7.59 1.37 -0.79
CA ARG A 65 -7.15 0.03 -1.16
C ARG A 65 -8.40 -0.74 -1.52
N ARG A 66 -8.49 -1.20 -2.77
CA ARG A 66 -9.56 -2.09 -3.17
C ARG A 66 -9.30 -3.38 -2.39
N SER A 67 -9.95 -3.50 -1.23
CA SER A 67 -9.97 -4.74 -0.46
C SER A 67 -10.35 -5.81 -1.46
N GLU A 68 -9.53 -6.86 -1.51
CA GLU A 68 -9.79 -8.05 -2.30
C GLU A 68 -11.28 -8.37 -2.18
N VAL A 69 -12.03 -8.16 -3.26
CA VAL A 69 -13.45 -8.49 -3.30
C VAL A 69 -13.48 -9.96 -2.99
N THR A 70 -13.91 -10.30 -1.77
CA THR A 70 -14.16 -11.68 -1.38
C THR A 70 -15.17 -12.23 -2.38
N TRP A 71 -14.70 -12.98 -3.38
CA TRP A 71 -15.53 -13.70 -4.34
C TRP A 71 -16.45 -14.74 -3.66
N ARG A 72 -16.41 -14.86 -2.33
CA ARG A 72 -17.32 -15.69 -1.52
C ARG A 72 -18.75 -15.14 -1.38
N GLY A 73 -19.04 -13.90 -1.80
CA GLY A 73 -20.38 -13.29 -1.68
C GLY A 73 -21.27 -13.37 -2.93
N GLN A 74 -20.73 -13.74 -4.09
CA GLN A 74 -21.48 -13.78 -5.37
C GLN A 74 -21.43 -15.16 -6.05
N MET A 75 -21.62 -16.23 -5.29
CA MET A 75 -22.39 -17.36 -5.81
C MET A 75 -23.81 -17.19 -5.28
N GLN A 76 -24.66 -16.50 -6.05
CA GLN A 76 -26.08 -16.84 -6.00
C GLN A 76 -26.15 -18.35 -6.27
N ALA A 77 -26.64 -19.11 -5.29
CA ALA A 77 -26.96 -20.50 -5.49
C ALA A 77 -27.75 -20.61 -6.80
N PRO A 78 -27.41 -21.51 -7.74
CA PRO A 78 -28.28 -21.75 -8.87
C PRO A 78 -29.65 -22.10 -8.30
N ALA A 79 -30.67 -21.34 -8.71
CA ALA A 79 -32.05 -21.56 -8.31
C ALA A 79 -32.34 -23.06 -8.42
N GLU A 80 -32.86 -23.65 -7.34
CA GLU A 80 -33.35 -25.02 -7.33
C GLU A 80 -34.18 -25.26 -8.60
N ILE A 81 -33.67 -26.12 -9.48
CA ILE A 81 -34.45 -26.65 -10.60
C ILE A 81 -35.54 -27.50 -9.97
N ARG A 82 -36.71 -26.91 -9.73
CA ARG A 82 -37.92 -27.67 -9.41
C ARG A 82 -38.32 -28.45 -10.65
N VAL A 83 -37.90 -29.71 -10.72
CA VAL A 83 -38.51 -30.69 -11.60
C VAL A 83 -39.92 -30.93 -11.07
N ARG A 84 -40.92 -30.33 -11.71
CA ARG A 84 -42.30 -30.75 -11.53
C ARG A 84 -42.45 -32.13 -12.17
N ARG A 85 -42.83 -33.13 -11.37
CA ARG A 85 -43.39 -34.39 -11.87
C ARG A 85 -44.81 -34.17 -12.36
#